data_AF-A0A1G7IAM4-F1
#
_entry.id   AF-A0A1G7IAM4-F1
#
_cell.length_a   1.000
_cell.length_b   1.000
_cell.length_c   1.000
_cell.angle_alpha   90.00
_cell.angle_beta   90.00
_cell.angle_gamma   90.00
#
_symmetry.space_group_name_H-M   'P 1'
#
loop_
_entity.id
_entity.type
_entity.pdbx_description
1 polymer ?
#
loop_
_entity_poly.entity_id
_entity_poly.type
_entity_poly.pdbx_seq_one_letter_code
_entity_poly.pdbx_strand_id
1 'polypeptide(L)'
;MSSYQSLHALMRKMQSTLERCILGKSQEIELLLTAMLAGGHVLIEDVPGTGKTQLVKSLARTMNGLFRRVQCNPDLLPTDITGVFIFHPKDQQFVYRPGPIMANVLLVDEINRATTKTQSALLEAMEVR
;
A
#
# COMPACT_ATOMS: atom_id res chain seq x y z
N MET A 1 -31.56 -2.81 -5.65
CA MET A 1 -31.09 -4.14 -6.13
C MET A 1 -30.01 -4.07 -7.21
N SER A 2 -30.09 -3.18 -8.21
CA SER A 2 -29.07 -3.05 -9.27
C SER A 2 -27.64 -2.71 -8.77
N SER A 3 -27.49 -1.81 -7.79
CA SER A 3 -26.17 -1.37 -7.30
C SER A 3 -25.33 -2.51 -6.66
N TYR A 4 -25.95 -3.39 -5.88
CA TYR A 4 -25.25 -4.52 -5.24
C TYR A 4 -24.77 -5.54 -6.26
N GLN A 5 -25.57 -5.80 -7.31
CA GLN A 5 -25.18 -6.69 -8.40
C GLN A 5 -23.99 -6.12 -9.17
N SER A 6 -23.96 -4.81 -9.40
CA SER A 6 -22.83 -4.13 -10.05
C SER A 6 -21.55 -4.20 -9.21
N LEU A 7 -21.63 -4.00 -7.90
CA LEU A 7 -20.48 -4.12 -6.99
C LEU A 7 -19.92 -5.55 -7.00
N HIS A 8 -20.79 -6.55 -6.85
CA HIS A 8 -20.39 -7.95 -6.87
C HIS A 8 -19.77 -8.36 -8.21
N ALA A 9 -20.30 -7.86 -9.34
CA ALA A 9 -19.71 -8.09 -10.65
C ALA A 9 -18.31 -7.46 -10.79
N LEU A 10 -18.13 -6.25 -10.27
CA LEU A 10 -16.84 -5.56 -10.24
C LEU A 10 -15.81 -6.34 -9.39
N MET A 11 -16.20 -6.79 -8.20
CA MET A 11 -15.33 -7.60 -7.33
C MET A 11 -14.86 -8.88 -8.01
N ARG A 12 -15.78 -9.63 -8.63
CA ARG A 12 -15.40 -10.85 -9.39
C ARG A 12 -14.45 -10.53 -10.53
N LYS A 13 -14.65 -9.40 -11.22
CA LYS A 13 -13.75 -8.95 -12.30
C LYS A 13 -12.35 -8.59 -11.77
N MET A 14 -12.27 -7.95 -10.61
CA MET A 14 -10.99 -7.66 -9.96
C MET A 14 -10.29 -8.94 -9.52
N GLN A 15 -11.00 -9.84 -8.83
CA GLN A 15 -10.47 -11.13 -8.37
C GLN A 15 -9.90 -11.96 -9.52
N SER A 16 -10.70 -12.21 -10.56
CA SER A 16 -10.25 -12.93 -11.77
C SER A 16 -9.09 -12.25 -12.50
N THR A 17 -8.92 -10.94 -12.37
CA THR A 17 -7.75 -10.24 -12.92
C THR A 17 -6.51 -10.51 -12.10
N LEU A 18 -6.62 -10.54 -10.78
CA LEU A 18 -5.52 -10.84 -9.87
C LEU A 18 -5.09 -12.32 -9.93
N GLU A 19 -6.04 -13.25 -10.04
CA GLU A 19 -5.79 -14.69 -10.17
C GLU A 19 -5.04 -15.04 -11.47
N ARG A 20 -5.15 -14.21 -12.51
CA ARG A 20 -4.32 -14.35 -13.73
C ARG A 20 -2.88 -13.93 -13.54
N CYS A 21 -2.60 -13.07 -12.55
CA CYS A 21 -1.26 -12.58 -12.26
C CYS A 21 -0.55 -13.46 -11.22
N ILE A 22 -1.29 -14.13 -10.34
CA ILE A 22 -0.76 -14.98 -9.28
C ILE A 22 -1.57 -16.26 -9.14
N LEU A 23 -0.85 -17.38 -9.23
CA LEU A 23 -1.40 -18.73 -9.10
C LEU A 23 -1.51 -19.12 -7.62
N GLY A 24 -2.63 -19.77 -7.27
CA GLY A 24 -2.80 -20.44 -5.98
C GLY A 24 -2.98 -19.53 -4.76
N LYS A 25 -3.40 -18.26 -4.96
CA LYS A 25 -3.60 -17.27 -3.88
C LYS A 25 -5.02 -16.70 -3.83
N SER A 26 -6.03 -17.49 -4.23
CA SER A 26 -7.42 -17.01 -4.33
C SER A 26 -7.96 -16.50 -2.99
N GLN A 27 -7.65 -17.19 -1.88
CA GLN A 27 -8.11 -16.77 -0.55
C GLN A 27 -7.45 -15.45 -0.11
N GLU A 28 -6.14 -15.30 -0.33
CA GLU A 28 -5.42 -14.07 0.00
C GLU A 28 -5.89 -12.89 -0.87
N ILE A 29 -6.21 -13.14 -2.14
CA ILE A 29 -6.82 -12.15 -3.03
C ILE A 29 -8.19 -11.70 -2.47
N GLU A 30 -9.02 -12.63 -2.04
CA GLU A 30 -10.34 -12.32 -1.47
C GLU A 30 -10.23 -11.48 -0.19
N LEU A 31 -9.32 -11.86 0.74
CA LEU A 31 -9.08 -11.10 1.96
C LEU A 31 -8.52 -9.70 1.69
N LEU A 32 -7.61 -9.58 0.72
CA LEU A 32 -7.04 -8.30 0.30
C LEU A 32 -8.11 -7.37 -0.28
N LEU A 33 -8.98 -7.88 -1.15
CA LEU A 33 -10.09 -7.11 -1.71
C LEU A 33 -11.11 -6.72 -0.64
N THR A 34 -11.38 -7.61 0.32
CA THR A 34 -12.29 -7.35 1.45
C THR A 34 -11.76 -6.22 2.33
N ALA A 35 -10.49 -6.29 2.74
CA ALA A 35 -9.84 -5.26 3.54
C ALA A 35 -9.84 -3.90 2.82
N MET A 36 -9.50 -3.90 1.53
CA MET A 36 -9.50 -2.70 0.70
C MET A 36 -10.89 -2.03 0.64
N LEU A 37 -11.96 -2.80 0.45
CA LEU A 37 -13.33 -2.26 0.41
C LEU A 37 -13.80 -1.75 1.77
N ALA A 38 -13.30 -2.32 2.86
CA ALA A 38 -13.54 -1.85 4.22
C ALA A 38 -12.69 -0.62 4.59
N GLY A 39 -11.80 -0.15 3.70
CA GLY A 39 -10.84 0.92 4.01
C GLY A 39 -9.75 0.48 4.99
N GLY A 40 -9.57 -0.83 5.19
CA GLY A 40 -8.60 -1.40 6.11
C GLY A 40 -7.22 -1.59 5.49
N HIS A 41 -6.28 -1.97 6.34
CA HIS A 41 -4.91 -2.28 5.97
C HIS A 41 -4.60 -3.76 6.20
N VAL A 42 -3.66 -4.31 5.43
CA VAL A 42 -3.33 -5.75 5.48
C VAL A 42 -1.88 -5.94 5.93
N LEU A 43 -1.70 -6.70 7.01
CA LEU A 43 -0.41 -7.26 7.40
C LEU A 43 -0.24 -8.61 6.70
N ILE A 44 0.88 -8.81 5.99
CA ILE A 44 1.14 -10.06 5.27
C ILE A 44 2.34 -10.79 5.88
N GLU A 45 2.08 -11.80 6.70
CA GLU A 45 3.08 -12.74 7.21
C GLU A 45 3.20 -13.92 6.24
N ASP A 46 4.36 -14.11 5.62
CA ASP A 46 4.64 -15.27 4.75
C ASP A 46 6.15 -15.33 4.50
N VAL A 47 6.61 -16.44 3.95
CA VAL A 47 7.99 -16.62 3.54
C VAL A 47 8.35 -15.73 2.33
N PRO A 48 9.62 -15.27 2.21
CA PRO A 48 10.06 -14.50 1.06
C PRO A 48 9.85 -15.26 -0.27
N GLY A 49 9.53 -14.53 -1.34
CA GLY A 49 9.43 -15.11 -2.69
C GLY A 49 8.04 -15.62 -3.10
N THR A 50 6.99 -15.47 -2.28
CA THR A 50 5.62 -15.95 -2.58
C THR A 50 4.80 -15.04 -3.49
N GLY A 51 5.45 -14.11 -4.20
CA GLY A 51 4.77 -13.24 -5.18
C GLY A 51 3.99 -12.06 -4.60
N LYS A 52 4.09 -11.77 -3.30
CA LYS A 52 3.41 -10.63 -2.64
C LYS A 52 3.57 -9.29 -3.36
N THR A 53 4.79 -8.97 -3.78
CA THR A 53 5.07 -7.73 -4.50
C THR A 53 4.28 -7.67 -5.81
N GLN A 54 4.16 -8.79 -6.53
CA GLN A 54 3.35 -8.85 -7.75
C GLN A 54 1.86 -8.75 -7.44
N LEU A 55 1.39 -9.29 -6.30
CA LEU A 55 -0.02 -9.24 -5.89
C LEU A 55 -0.45 -7.80 -5.69
N VAL A 56 0.28 -7.10 -4.82
CA VAL A 56 -0.02 -5.74 -4.42
C VAL A 56 0.14 -4.76 -5.60
N LYS A 57 1.17 -4.98 -6.44
CA LYS A 57 1.35 -4.20 -7.67
C LYS A 57 0.24 -4.43 -8.69
N SER A 58 -0.24 -5.67 -8.83
CA SER A 58 -1.33 -6.01 -9.74
C SER A 58 -2.67 -5.44 -9.25
N LEU A 59 -2.89 -5.40 -7.93
CA LEU A 59 -4.04 -4.72 -7.33
C LEU A 59 -4.05 -3.23 -7.69
N ALA A 60 -2.95 -2.53 -7.42
CA ALA A 60 -2.84 -1.11 -7.74
C ALA A 60 -3.09 -0.83 -9.22
N ARG A 61 -2.51 -1.65 -10.13
CA ARG A 61 -2.74 -1.55 -11.58
C ARG A 61 -4.19 -1.80 -11.97
N THR A 62 -4.84 -2.79 -11.37
CA THR A 62 -6.25 -3.14 -11.64
C THR A 62 -7.18 -1.97 -11.28
N MET A 63 -6.81 -1.19 -10.27
CA MET A 63 -7.55 -0.02 -9.81
C MET A 63 -7.10 1.28 -10.49
N ASN A 64 -6.12 1.22 -11.39
CA ASN A 64 -5.45 2.38 -11.98
C ASN A 64 -4.91 3.36 -10.90
N GLY A 65 -4.49 2.83 -9.76
CA GLY A 65 -4.00 3.57 -8.61
C GLY A 65 -2.48 3.72 -8.58
N LEU A 66 -2.01 4.74 -7.89
CA LEU A 66 -0.59 4.97 -7.62
C LEU A 66 -0.06 3.89 -6.66
N PHE A 67 0.91 3.12 -7.13
CA PHE A 67 1.66 2.14 -6.35
C PHE A 67 2.99 2.72 -5.89
N ARG A 68 3.32 2.56 -4.61
CA ARG A 68 4.67 2.79 -4.08
C ARG A 68 5.11 1.61 -3.25
N ARG A 69 6.43 1.46 -3.10
CA ARG A 69 7.05 0.40 -2.32
C ARG A 69 8.15 1.00 -1.45
N VAL A 70 8.20 0.59 -0.20
CA VAL A 70 9.26 0.94 0.76
C VAL A 70 9.85 -0.36 1.28
N GLN A 71 11.18 -0.45 1.22
CA GLN A 71 11.92 -1.51 1.90
C GLN A 71 12.41 -0.92 3.23
N CYS A 72 11.96 -1.47 4.35
CA CYS A 72 12.40 -1.00 5.65
C CYS A 72 13.83 -1.44 5.95
N ASN A 73 14.61 -0.53 6.52
CA ASN A 73 15.93 -0.76 7.05
C ASN A 73 16.12 0.09 8.33
N PRO A 74 17.19 -0.15 9.12
CA PRO A 74 17.41 0.55 10.38
C PRO A 74 17.64 2.07 10.23
N ASP A 75 18.07 2.53 9.05
CA ASP A 75 18.40 3.93 8.76
C ASP A 75 17.19 4.74 8.28
N LEU A 76 16.07 4.08 7.97
CA LEU A 76 14.87 4.71 7.43
C LEU A 76 14.27 5.68 8.45
N LEU A 77 14.14 6.95 8.06
CA LEU A 77 13.57 8.00 8.90
C LEU A 77 12.04 8.07 8.75
N PRO A 78 11.30 8.56 9.77
CA PRO A 78 9.87 8.81 9.65
C PRO A 78 9.49 9.67 8.43
N THR A 79 10.28 10.72 8.16
CA THR A 79 10.09 11.65 7.04
C THR A 79 10.30 11.00 5.68
N ASP A 80 11.08 9.91 5.60
CA ASP A 80 11.25 9.15 4.36
C ASP A 80 9.98 8.39 3.98
N ILE A 81 9.04 8.22 4.92
CA ILE A 81 7.73 7.59 4.71
C ILE A 81 6.63 8.66 4.53
N THR A 82 6.56 9.62 5.45
CA THR A 82 5.46 10.59 5.52
C THR A 82 5.67 11.82 4.63
N GLY A 83 6.92 12.10 4.25
CA GLY A 83 7.31 13.30 3.53
C GLY A 83 7.86 14.39 4.45
N VAL A 84 8.35 15.46 3.83
CA VAL A 84 9.06 16.53 4.54
C VAL A 84 8.90 17.86 3.82
N PHE A 85 8.95 18.97 4.56
CA PHE A 85 9.07 20.30 3.99
C PHE A 85 10.56 20.67 3.85
N ILE A 86 10.99 20.97 2.62
CA ILE A 86 12.36 21.35 2.32
C ILE A 86 12.41 22.84 2.02
N PHE A 87 13.28 23.57 2.71
CA PHE A 87 13.50 24.98 2.42
C PHE A 87 14.26 25.13 1.09
N HIS A 88 13.71 25.91 0.16
CA HIS A 88 14.32 26.29 -1.10
C HIS A 88 14.90 27.71 -0.97
N PRO A 89 16.23 27.88 -0.82
CA PRO A 89 16.82 29.19 -0.51
C PRO A 89 16.63 30.24 -1.60
N LYS A 90 16.54 29.81 -2.87
CA LYS A 90 16.32 30.72 -4.01
C LYS A 90 14.95 31.37 -3.95
N ASP A 91 13.94 30.60 -3.59
CA ASP A 91 12.54 31.01 -3.56
C ASP A 91 12.10 31.45 -2.15
N GLN A 92 13.00 31.34 -1.16
CA GLN A 92 12.77 31.61 0.27
C GLN A 92 11.50 30.95 0.83
N GLN A 93 11.16 29.76 0.33
CA GLN A 93 9.93 29.06 0.69
C GLN A 93 10.20 27.62 1.11
N PHE A 94 9.33 27.08 1.96
CA PHE A 94 9.29 25.66 2.26
C PHE A 94 8.41 24.94 1.23
N VAL A 95 8.98 23.96 0.52
CA VAL A 95 8.26 23.14 -0.45
C VAL A 95 8.04 21.76 0.14
N TYR A 96 6.79 21.31 0.17
CA TYR A 96 6.46 19.95 0.60
C TYR A 96 6.94 18.93 -0.44
N ARG A 97 7.70 17.93 0.02
CA ARG A 97 8.06 16.75 -0.75
C ARG A 97 7.29 15.55 -0.19
N PRO A 98 6.31 15.02 -0.95
CA PRO A 98 5.45 13.94 -0.47
C PRO A 98 6.23 12.64 -0.33
N GLY A 99 6.08 12.00 0.83
CA GLY A 99 6.63 10.67 1.09
C GLY A 99 5.86 9.56 0.35
N PRO A 100 6.37 8.32 0.37
CA PRO A 100 5.74 7.16 -0.26
C PRO A 100 4.36 6.80 0.28
N ILE A 101 3.97 7.30 1.46
CA ILE A 101 2.60 7.15 1.99
C ILE A 101 1.54 7.83 1.11
N MET A 102 1.95 8.79 0.28
CA MET A 102 1.12 9.44 -0.73
C MET A 102 0.98 8.54 -1.96
N ALA A 103 0.20 7.47 -1.79
CA ALA A 103 -0.12 6.46 -2.78
C ALA A 103 -1.52 5.87 -2.52
N ASN A 104 -2.14 5.27 -3.54
CA ASN A 104 -3.36 4.49 -3.35
C ASN A 104 -3.04 3.13 -2.71
N VAL A 105 -1.89 2.55 -3.07
CA VAL A 105 -1.40 1.29 -2.53
C VAL A 105 0.08 1.45 -2.19
N LEU A 106 0.42 1.26 -0.92
CA LEU A 106 1.80 1.25 -0.43
C LEU A 106 2.14 -0.16 0.05
N LEU A 107 3.17 -0.77 -0.52
CA LEU A 107 3.78 -1.98 0.02
C LEU A 107 4.95 -1.60 0.94
N VAL A 108 4.89 -2.01 2.19
CA VAL A 108 5.97 -1.85 3.17
C VAL A 108 6.57 -3.24 3.45
N ASP A 109 7.76 -3.49 2.92
CA ASP A 109 8.47 -4.75 3.11
C ASP A 109 9.38 -4.67 4.35
N GLU A 110 9.44 -5.76 5.11
CA GLU A 110 10.29 -5.92 6.30
C GLU A 110 10.11 -4.82 7.34
N ILE A 111 8.85 -4.43 7.63
CA ILE A 111 8.50 -3.39 8.61
C ILE A 111 9.23 -3.54 9.96
N ASN A 112 9.50 -4.78 10.36
CA ASN A 112 10.24 -5.14 11.57
C ASN A 112 11.71 -4.70 11.57
N ARG A 113 12.29 -4.31 10.42
CA ARG A 113 13.66 -3.76 10.32
C ARG A 113 13.72 -2.24 10.52
N ALA A 114 12.60 -1.54 10.46
CA ALA A 114 12.55 -0.11 10.74
C ALA A 114 12.61 0.16 12.25
N THR A 115 13.11 1.34 12.63
CA THR A 115 13.08 1.77 14.04
C THR A 115 11.64 1.90 14.57
N THR A 116 11.45 1.79 15.88
CA THR A 116 10.13 1.98 16.52
C THR A 116 9.50 3.32 16.12
N LYS A 117 10.29 4.39 16.05
CA LYS A 117 9.80 5.72 15.67
C LYS A 117 9.29 5.76 14.23
N THR A 118 9.96 5.09 13.32
CA THR A 118 9.57 4.99 11.91
C THR A 118 8.33 4.11 11.74
N GLN A 119 8.24 3.00 12.48
CA GLN A 119 7.02 2.17 12.52
C GLN A 119 5.83 2.96 13.07
N SER A 120 6.00 3.69 14.18
CA SER A 120 4.94 4.53 14.75
C SER A 120 4.44 5.59 13.78
N ALA A 121 5.34 6.27 13.06
CA ALA A 121 4.94 7.27 12.07
C ALA A 121 4.15 6.68 10.90
N LEU A 122 4.49 5.46 10.47
CA LEU A 122 3.71 4.73 9.47
C LEU A 122 2.31 4.39 10.00
N LEU A 123 2.22 3.83 11.21
CA LEU A 123 0.93 3.44 11.83
C LEU A 123 0.04 4.66 12.11
N GLU A 124 0.61 5.77 12.57
CA GLU A 124 -0.11 7.03 12.75
C GLU A 124 -0.72 7.51 11.42
N ALA A 125 0.04 7.41 10.32
CA ALA A 125 -0.47 7.75 8.99
C ALA A 125 -1.53 6.77 8.45
N MET A 126 -1.64 5.57 9.04
CA MET A 126 -2.68 4.58 8.72
C MET A 126 -3.99 4.84 9.48
N GLU A 127 -3.91 5.38 10.70
CA GLU A 127 -5.05 5.69 11.57
C GLU A 127 -5.76 6.99 11.15
N VAL A 128 -5.02 8.01 10.75
CA VAL A 128 -5.55 9.36 10.49
C VAL A 128 -6.11 9.51 9.06
N ARG A 129 -6.98 8.58 8.62
CA ARG A 129 -7.56 8.61 7.26
C ARG A 129 -9.08 8.53 7.23
#